data_AF-A0A9E0ULQ1-F1
#
_entry.id   AF-A0A9E0ULQ1-F1
#
_cell.length_a   1.000
_cell.length_b   1.000
_cell.length_c   1.000
_cell.angle_alpha   90.00
_cell.angle_beta   90.00
_cell.angle_gamma   90.00
#
_symmetry.space_group_name_H-M   'P 1'
#
loop_
_entity.id
_entity.type
_entity.pdbx_description
1 polymer ?
#
loop_
_entity_poly.entity_id
_entity_poly.type
_entity_poly.pdbx_seq_one_letter_code
_entity_poly.pdbx_strand_id
1 'polypeptide(L)'
;MFSSCATVFCGSRAKVTFDTNVPVESAALTIDGKKHQVNAFPYETRVKREFTDTEVKVESEGYDPVRFTIFKTFNAVSVINLFDLLGWGIDAATGAMTKPDQRAYEIMFAEPKANATE
;
A
#
# COMPACT_ATOMS: atom_id res chain seq x y z
N MET A 1 -14.11 -22.74 -15.69
CA MET A 1 -14.75 -21.41 -15.77
C MET A 1 -13.74 -20.40 -15.30
N PHE A 2 -13.13 -19.65 -16.22
CA PHE A 2 -12.20 -18.58 -15.87
C PHE A 2 -13.00 -17.48 -15.19
N SER A 3 -12.77 -17.27 -13.90
CA SER A 3 -13.37 -16.16 -13.17
C SER A 3 -12.83 -14.86 -13.75
N SER A 4 -13.61 -14.28 -14.66
CA SER A 4 -13.45 -12.92 -15.14
C SER A 4 -13.55 -11.98 -13.95
N CYS A 5 -12.41 -11.43 -13.51
CA CYS A 5 -12.37 -10.23 -12.69
C CYS A 5 -11.42 -9.24 -13.38
N ALA A 6 -11.77 -8.89 -14.62
CA ALA A 6 -11.20 -7.75 -15.32
C ALA A 6 -11.93 -6.49 -14.82
N THR A 7 -11.44 -5.87 -13.75
CA THR A 7 -11.79 -4.48 -13.44
C THR A 7 -11.15 -3.58 -14.50
N VAL A 8 -11.90 -3.34 -15.58
CA VAL A 8 -11.57 -2.40 -16.68
C VAL A 8 -11.28 -0.99 -16.17
N PHE A 9 -11.77 -0.65 -14.98
CA PHE A 9 -11.28 0.47 -14.19
C PHE A 9 -10.61 -0.06 -12.93
N CYS A 10 -9.38 -0.54 -13.05
CA CYS A 10 -8.46 -0.53 -11.93
C CYS A 10 -8.22 0.94 -11.60
N GLY A 11 -9.13 1.57 -10.84
CA GLY A 11 -9.13 3.01 -10.57
C GLY A 11 -7.80 3.52 -10.01
N SER A 12 -7.66 4.83 -9.81
CA SER A 12 -6.42 5.50 -9.37
C SER A 12 -5.82 5.04 -8.03
N ARG A 13 -6.38 4.01 -7.39
CA ARG A 13 -5.89 3.42 -6.14
C ARG A 13 -5.84 1.90 -6.18
N ALA A 14 -4.82 1.34 -5.54
CA ALA A 14 -4.64 -0.08 -5.33
C ALA A 14 -4.94 -0.45 -3.88
N LYS A 15 -5.59 -1.61 -3.66
CA LYS A 15 -5.81 -2.16 -2.32
C LYS A 15 -4.49 -2.75 -1.81
N VAL A 16 -4.11 -2.38 -0.60
CA VAL A 16 -2.99 -2.94 0.15
C VAL A 16 -3.46 -3.37 1.52
N THR A 17 -2.85 -4.42 2.05
CA THR A 17 -3.14 -4.99 3.37
C THR A 17 -1.89 -4.86 4.22
N PHE A 18 -2.06 -4.36 5.42
CA PHE A 18 -1.01 -4.29 6.43
C PHE A 18 -1.32 -5.32 7.50
N ASP A 19 -0.33 -6.13 7.84
CA ASP A 19 -0.37 -7.05 8.96
C ASP A 19 0.80 -6.78 9.90
N THR A 20 0.82 -7.38 11.08
CA THR A 20 1.87 -7.17 12.09
C THR A 20 2.45 -8.49 12.54
N ASN A 21 3.77 -8.53 12.78
CA ASN A 21 4.44 -9.74 13.28
C ASN A 21 4.02 -10.11 14.72
N VAL A 22 3.52 -9.14 15.48
CA VAL A 22 3.03 -9.29 16.87
C VAL A 22 1.60 -8.75 16.98
N PRO A 23 0.78 -9.26 17.92
CA PRO A 23 -0.57 -8.74 18.12
C PRO A 23 -0.51 -7.32 18.68
N VAL A 24 -0.96 -6.35 17.88
CA VAL A 24 -1.04 -4.93 18.25
C VAL A 24 -2.50 -4.51 18.30
N GLU A 25 -2.93 -3.95 19.43
CA GLU A 25 -4.32 -3.50 19.62
C GLU A 25 -4.63 -2.22 18.84
N SER A 26 -3.69 -1.28 18.77
CA SER A 26 -3.86 -0.05 17.99
C SER A 26 -2.56 0.50 17.43
N ALA A 27 -2.66 1.15 16.28
CA ALA A 27 -1.55 1.82 15.62
C ALA A 27 -2.02 3.04 14.82
N ALA A 28 -1.18 4.07 14.79
CA ALA A 28 -1.31 5.21 13.91
C ALA A 28 -0.45 4.99 12.66
N LEU A 29 -1.11 4.80 11.51
CA LEU A 29 -0.47 4.68 10.21
C LEU A 29 -0.50 6.03 9.50
N THR A 30 0.65 6.56 9.10
CA THR A 30 0.76 7.73 8.23
C THR A 30 1.14 7.25 6.84
N ILE A 31 0.23 7.42 5.87
CA ILE A 31 0.40 7.00 4.48
C ILE A 31 0.32 8.25 3.61
N ASP A 32 1.37 8.57 2.85
CA ASP A 32 1.47 9.80 2.03
C ASP A 32 1.13 11.08 2.84
N GLY A 33 1.61 11.14 4.09
CA GLY A 33 1.36 12.26 5.01
C GLY A 33 -0.05 12.29 5.64
N LYS A 34 -0.96 11.39 5.25
CA LYS A 34 -2.30 11.26 5.86
C LYS A 34 -2.26 10.27 7.01
N LYS A 35 -2.71 10.69 8.19
CA LYS A 35 -2.83 9.83 9.38
C LYS A 35 -4.11 9.00 9.35
N HIS A 36 -3.99 7.74 9.71
CA HIS A 36 -5.03 6.73 9.84
C HIS A 36 -4.89 6.08 11.22
N GLN A 37 -5.95 6.12 12.02
CA GLN A 37 -6.01 5.38 13.28
C GLN A 37 -6.57 3.99 13.01
N VAL A 38 -5.82 2.97 13.41
CA VAL A 38 -6.13 1.56 13.19
C VAL A 38 -6.30 0.89 14.55
N ASN A 39 -7.43 0.22 14.74
CA ASN A 39 -7.81 -0.44 15.99
C ASN A 39 -7.76 -1.97 15.89
N ALA A 40 -7.37 -2.52 14.73
CA ALA A 40 -7.25 -3.95 14.50
C ALA A 40 -6.42 -4.23 13.24
N PHE A 41 -5.63 -5.30 13.29
CA PHE A 41 -4.95 -5.89 12.14
C PHE A 41 -5.57 -7.26 11.79
N PRO A 42 -5.58 -7.67 10.50
CA PRO A 42 -5.00 -6.98 9.35
C PRO A 42 -5.82 -5.75 8.95
N TYR A 43 -5.13 -4.67 8.57
CA TYR A 43 -5.73 -3.41 8.15
C TYR A 43 -5.62 -3.22 6.64
N GLU A 44 -6.76 -3.09 5.97
CA GLU A 44 -6.83 -2.89 4.54
C GLU A 44 -7.09 -1.43 4.19
N THR A 45 -6.31 -0.88 3.26
CA THR A 45 -6.54 0.48 2.73
C THR A 45 -6.20 0.57 1.25
N ARG A 46 -6.45 1.73 0.67
CA ARG A 46 -6.21 2.01 -0.75
C ARG A 46 -5.15 3.10 -0.92
N VAL A 47 -4.00 2.73 -1.45
CA VAL A 47 -2.89 3.65 -1.81
C VAL A 47 -3.04 4.15 -3.24
N LYS A 48 -2.57 5.36 -3.53
CA LYS A 48 -2.63 5.93 -4.88
C LYS A 48 -1.70 5.18 -5.82
N ARG A 49 -2.17 4.97 -7.06
CA ARG A 49 -1.35 4.55 -8.20
C ARG A 49 -0.78 5.82 -8.85
N GLU A 50 0.50 6.06 -8.62
CA GLU A 50 1.26 7.17 -9.19
C GLU A 50 2.73 6.76 -9.31
N PHE A 51 3.54 7.54 -10.02
CA PHE A 51 4.96 7.24 -10.22
C PHE A 51 5.82 7.47 -8.98
N THR A 52 5.33 8.25 -8.01
CA THR A 52 6.01 8.50 -6.73
C THR A 52 5.73 7.36 -5.78
N ASP A 53 6.75 6.80 -5.14
CA ASP A 53 6.58 5.79 -4.10
C ASP A 53 5.82 6.34 -2.87
N THR A 54 5.16 5.46 -2.12
CA THR A 54 4.40 5.84 -0.93
C THR A 54 5.20 5.53 0.32
N GLU A 55 5.52 6.54 1.12
CA GLU A 55 6.11 6.36 2.44
C GLU A 55 5.02 6.01 3.47
N VAL A 56 5.28 4.97 4.25
CA VAL A 56 4.42 4.53 5.35
C VAL A 56 5.20 4.63 6.65
N LYS A 57 4.63 5.34 7.62
CA LYS A 57 5.11 5.37 9.01
C LYS A 57 4.05 4.74 9.90
N VAL A 58 4.46 3.79 10.73
CA VAL A 58 3.59 3.11 11.69
C VAL A 58 4.09 3.42 13.10
N GLU A 59 3.17 3.89 13.94
CA GLU A 59 3.44 4.17 15.35
C GLU A 59 2.46 3.35 16.18
N SER A 60 2.96 2.59 17.14
CA SER A 60 2.14 1.86 18.11
C SER A 60 2.70 2.09 19.51
N GLU A 61 1.84 1.97 20.52
CA GLU A 61 2.24 2.14 21.91
C GLU A 61 3.19 1.02 22.34
N GLY A 62 4.28 1.39 23.02
CA GLY A 62 5.29 0.43 23.48
C GLY A 62 6.31 -0.04 22.44
N TYR A 63 6.18 0.38 21.16
CA TYR A 63 7.09 0.00 20.09
C TYR A 63 7.82 1.22 19.48
N ASP A 64 8.96 0.97 18.84
CA ASP A 64 9.61 1.99 18.02
C ASP A 64 8.85 2.24 16.72
N PRO A 65 8.80 3.50 16.22
CA PRO A 65 8.17 3.80 14.94
C PRO A 65 8.82 3.04 13.79
N VAL A 66 8.01 2.29 13.05
CA VAL A 66 8.46 1.55 11.86
C VAL A 66 8.21 2.42 10.63
N ARG A 67 9.19 2.48 9.73
CA ARG A 67 9.08 3.20 8.45
C ARG A 67 9.47 2.27 7.31
N PHE A 68 8.65 2.26 6.27
CA PHE A 68 8.95 1.53 5.05
C PHE A 68 8.31 2.22 3.85
N THR A 69 8.74 1.80 2.67
CA THR A 69 8.31 2.39 1.40
C THR A 69 7.56 1.33 0.60
N ILE A 70 6.37 1.70 0.12
CA ILE A 70 5.61 0.93 -0.86
C ILE A 70 6.15 1.34 -2.23
N PHE A 71 7.00 0.49 -2.80
CA PHE A 71 7.54 0.71 -4.14
C PHE A 71 6.47 0.49 -5.20
N LYS A 72 6.46 1.36 -6.21
CA LYS A 72 5.51 1.26 -7.32
C LYS A 72 6.25 0.83 -8.58
N THR A 73 5.70 -0.20 -9.24
CA THR A 73 6.24 -0.75 -10.47
C THR A 73 5.33 -0.43 -11.64
N PHE A 74 5.93 -0.27 -12.82
CA PHE A 74 5.20 -0.07 -14.06
C PHE A 74 4.45 -1.34 -14.46
N ASN A 75 3.16 -1.21 -14.74
CA ASN A 75 2.29 -2.27 -15.20
C ASN A 75 2.05 -2.15 -16.71
N ALA A 76 2.99 -2.65 -17.51
CA ALA A 76 2.91 -2.62 -18.97
C ALA A 76 1.67 -3.36 -19.54
N VAL A 77 1.15 -4.35 -18.81
CA VAL A 77 -0.05 -5.11 -19.24
C VAL A 77 -1.31 -4.26 -19.13
N SER A 78 -1.36 -3.26 -18.23
CA SER A 78 -2.45 -2.25 -18.23
C SER A 78 -2.47 -1.43 -19.53
N VAL A 79 -1.28 -1.12 -20.05
CA VAL A 79 -1.06 -0.25 -21.22
C VAL A 79 -1.42 -0.96 -22.53
N ILE A 80 -1.12 -2.26 -22.62
CA ILE A 80 -1.32 -3.06 -23.85
C ILE A 80 -2.80 -3.37 -24.12
N ASN A 81 -3.67 -3.33 -23.12
CA ASN A 81 -5.10 -3.67 -23.27
C ASN A 81 -5.96 -2.55 -23.89
N LEU A 82 -5.34 -1.45 -24.35
CA LEU A 82 -6.00 -0.30 -24.93
C LEU A 82 -5.40 0.00 -26.32
N PHE A 83 -5.70 -0.86 -27.29
CA PHE A 83 -5.29 -0.75 -28.72
C PHE A 83 -5.94 0.46 -29.44
N ASP A 84 -5.92 1.63 -28.82
CA ASP A 84 -6.34 2.89 -29.42
C ASP A 84 -5.22 3.92 -29.20
N LEU A 85 -4.74 4.54 -30.27
CA LEU A 85 -3.58 5.44 -30.27
C LEU A 85 -3.76 6.64 -29.30
N LEU A 86 -5.02 6.97 -28.97
CA LEU A 86 -5.42 8.01 -28.01
C LEU A 86 -5.22 7.60 -26.54
N GLY A 87 -5.11 6.31 -26.24
CA GLY A 87 -5.02 5.76 -24.88
C GLY A 87 -3.71 6.09 -24.16
N TRP A 88 -2.61 6.29 -24.92
CA TRP A 88 -1.28 6.54 -24.37
C TRP A 88 -1.19 7.85 -23.57
N GLY A 89 -1.82 8.93 -24.05
CA GLY A 89 -1.84 10.22 -23.37
C GLY A 89 -2.68 10.22 -22.09
N ILE A 90 -3.75 9.43 -22.08
CA ILE A 90 -4.68 9.32 -20.94
C ILE A 90 -4.07 8.44 -19.83
N ASP A 91 -3.34 7.38 -20.18
CA ASP A 91 -2.77 6.45 -19.21
C ASP A 91 -1.56 7.07 -18.46
N ALA A 92 -0.71 7.81 -19.19
CA ALA A 92 0.38 8.59 -18.60
C ALA A 92 -0.15 9.67 -17.63
N ALA A 93 -1.29 10.29 -17.96
CA ALA A 93 -1.91 11.33 -17.14
C ALA A 93 -2.66 10.78 -15.91
N THR A 94 -3.09 9.52 -15.92
CA THR A 94 -3.97 8.94 -14.87
C THR A 94 -3.25 8.07 -13.84
N GLY A 95 -1.98 7.72 -14.06
CA GLY A 95 -1.19 6.91 -13.12
C GLY A 95 -1.60 5.44 -13.04
N ALA A 96 -2.57 5.01 -13.85
CA ALA A 96 -3.01 3.61 -13.97
C ALA A 96 -1.92 2.67 -14.54
N MET A 97 -0.87 3.27 -15.09
CA MET A 97 0.40 2.64 -15.45
C MET A 97 1.18 2.06 -14.28
N THR A 98 0.87 2.40 -13.04
CA THR A 98 1.64 1.95 -11.87
C THR A 98 0.83 1.05 -10.95
N LYS A 99 1.51 0.11 -10.31
CA LYS A 99 0.95 -0.74 -9.26
C LYS A 99 1.95 -0.84 -8.11
N PRO A 100 1.49 -0.96 -6.86
CA PRO A 100 2.36 -1.42 -5.78
C PRO A 100 3.04 -2.72 -6.17
N ASP A 101 4.32 -2.84 -5.84
CA ASP A 101 5.11 -4.06 -6.01
C ASP A 101 4.50 -5.24 -5.23
N GLN A 102 3.98 -4.95 -4.03
CA GLN A 102 3.33 -5.88 -3.14
C GLN A 102 1.93 -5.37 -2.73
N ARG A 103 1.04 -6.30 -2.40
CA ARG A 103 -0.33 -6.00 -1.92
C ARG A 103 -0.52 -6.33 -0.44
N ALA A 104 0.45 -6.98 0.17
CA ALA A 104 0.46 -7.34 1.57
C ALA A 104 1.84 -6.95 2.11
N TYR A 105 1.84 -6.21 3.22
CA TYR A 105 3.03 -5.75 3.91
C TYR A 105 2.93 -6.21 5.35
N GLU A 106 3.94 -6.93 5.82
CA GLU A 106 4.07 -7.29 7.22
C GLU A 106 4.91 -6.23 7.93
N ILE A 107 4.32 -5.58 8.92
CA ILE A 107 4.97 -4.57 9.75
C ILE A 107 5.73 -5.31 10.83
N MET A 108 7.05 -5.20 10.78
CA MET A 108 7.94 -5.79 11.76
C MET A 108 8.21 -4.79 12.88
N PHE A 109 7.53 -4.97 14.02
CA PHE A 109 7.90 -4.28 15.24
C PHE A 109 9.08 -4.99 15.90
N ALA A 110 10.07 -4.20 16.31
CA ALA A 110 11.15 -4.66 17.18
C ALA A 110 10.60 -4.95 18.60
N GLU A 111 11.43 -5.53 19.47
CA GLU A 111 11.02 -5.85 20.84
C GLU A 111 10.38 -4.67 21.56
N PRO A 112 9.32 -4.89 22.35
CA PRO A 112 8.63 -3.83 23.06
C PRO A 112 9.57 -3.19 24.07
N LYS A 113 9.54 -1.85 24.14
CA LYS A 113 10.42 -1.05 25.01
C LYS A 113 10.29 -1.38 26.50
N ALA A 114 9.21 -2.05 26.91
CA ALA A 114 8.98 -2.49 28.28
C ALA A 114 10.00 -3.52 28.78
N ASN A 115 10.66 -4.26 27.88
CA ASN A 115 11.69 -5.25 28.25
C ASN A 115 13.11 -4.66 28.32
N ALA A 116 13.30 -3.35 28.11
CA ALA A 116 14.59 -2.68 28.23
C ALA A 116 14.92 -2.26 29.68
N THR A 117 14.43 -3.01 30.67
CA THR A 117 14.79 -2.84 32.08
C THR A 117 15.27 -4.17 32.61
N GLU A 118 16.59 -4.36 32.61
CA GLU A 118 17.43 -4.93 33.67
C GLU A 118 18.92 -4.81 33.30
#